data_AF-A0A222F435-F1
#
_entry.id   AF-A0A222F435-F1
#
_cell.length_a   1.000
_cell.length_b   1.000
_cell.length_c   1.000
_cell.angle_alpha   90.00
_cell.angle_beta   90.00
_cell.angle_gamma   90.00
#
_symmetry.space_group_name_H-M   'P 1'
#
loop_
_entity.id
_entity.type
_entity.pdbx_description
1 polymer ?
#
loop_
_entity_poly.entity_id
_entity_poly.type
_entity_poly.pdbx_seq_one_letter_code
_entity_poly.pdbx_strand_id
1 'polypeptide(L)'
;MPKWTEYKRIAKERGALALELYVVNTVPAGPDVDLPGTLPDHLAYQARLEAEGKLAFAGPVSDASGENMTGEGMIIYRAASLEEADALAAADPMHSRGVRTYSLRRWLINEGSFSLSVGLSTKAVDFS
;
A
#
# COMPACT_ATOMS: atom_id res chain seq x y z
N MET A 1 4.53 -22.10 13.72
CA MET A 1 3.89 -21.29 12.65
C MET A 1 4.35 -21.83 11.30
N PRO A 2 3.44 -22.06 10.33
CA PRO A 2 3.83 -22.50 8.98
C PRO A 2 4.69 -21.44 8.26
N LYS A 3 5.49 -21.86 7.28
CA LYS A 3 6.17 -20.94 6.36
C LYS A 3 5.14 -20.15 5.55
N TRP A 4 5.49 -18.94 5.10
CA TRP A 4 4.57 -18.05 4.39
C TRP A 4 3.94 -18.68 3.14
N THR A 5 4.75 -19.28 2.26
CA THR A 5 4.28 -19.96 1.05
C THR A 5 3.32 -21.11 1.38
N GLU A 6 3.61 -21.84 2.47
CA GLU A 6 2.76 -22.94 2.93
C GLU A 6 1.45 -22.41 3.50
N TYR A 7 1.48 -21.34 4.28
CA TYR A 7 0.26 -20.68 4.77
C TYR A 7 -0.61 -20.16 3.62
N LYS A 8 -0.02 -19.55 2.59
CA LYS A 8 -0.73 -19.08 1.39
C LYS A 8 -1.44 -20.24 0.67
N ARG A 9 -0.78 -21.40 0.54
CA ARG A 9 -1.38 -22.62 -0.02
C ARG A 9 -2.58 -23.09 0.82
N ILE A 10 -2.40 -23.22 2.13
CA ILE A 10 -3.46 -23.61 3.07
C ILE A 10 -4.64 -22.63 3.01
N ALA A 11 -4.39 -21.32 2.91
CA ALA A 11 -5.41 -20.30 2.79
C ALA A 11 -6.25 -20.47 1.51
N LYS A 12 -5.62 -20.79 0.38
CA LYS A 12 -6.35 -21.11 -0.87
C LYS A 12 -7.19 -22.38 -0.74
N GLU A 13 -6.65 -23.43 -0.13
CA GLU A 13 -7.36 -24.71 0.02
C GLU A 13 -8.62 -24.61 0.88
N ARG A 14 -8.64 -23.71 1.87
CA ARG A 14 -9.85 -23.40 2.64
C ARG A 14 -10.84 -22.47 1.93
N GLY A 15 -10.56 -22.04 0.70
CA GLY A 15 -11.43 -21.18 -0.10
C GLY A 15 -11.24 -19.67 0.08
N ALA A 16 -10.16 -19.22 0.74
CA ALA A 16 -9.88 -17.79 0.84
C ALA A 16 -9.31 -17.23 -0.48
N LEU A 17 -9.42 -15.91 -0.68
CA LEU A 17 -8.84 -15.22 -1.84
C LEU A 17 -7.31 -15.42 -1.91
N ALA A 18 -6.64 -15.29 -0.76
CA ALA A 18 -5.19 -15.36 -0.62
C ALA A 18 -4.44 -14.52 -1.68
N LEU A 19 -4.95 -13.33 -1.97
CA LEU A 19 -4.30 -12.35 -2.82
C LEU A 19 -3.12 -11.78 -2.05
N GLU A 20 -1.93 -12.01 -2.58
CA GLU A 20 -0.69 -11.52 -1.98
C GLU A 20 -0.37 -10.12 -2.50
N LEU A 21 -0.29 -9.18 -1.56
CA LEU A 21 0.18 -7.82 -1.75
C LEU A 21 1.34 -7.54 -0.78
N TYR A 22 1.89 -6.34 -0.87
CA TYR A 22 3.02 -5.92 -0.05
C TYR A 22 2.64 -4.68 0.73
N VAL A 23 2.64 -4.77 2.06
CA VAL A 23 2.32 -3.67 2.96
C VAL A 23 3.59 -2.97 3.42
N VAL A 24 3.61 -1.66 3.22
CA VAL A 24 4.63 -0.74 3.70
C VAL A 24 4.01 0.12 4.79
N ASN A 25 4.53 0.03 6.01
CA ASN A 25 4.29 1.02 7.05
C ASN A 25 5.46 2.00 7.00
N THR A 26 5.17 3.29 6.85
CA THR A 26 6.17 4.34 6.69
C THR A 26 5.95 5.45 7.71
N VAL A 27 7.01 5.98 8.31
CA VAL A 27 6.98 7.04 9.33
C VAL A 27 8.01 8.13 9.02
N PRO A 28 7.83 9.38 9.51
CA PRO A 28 8.87 10.40 9.42
C PRO A 28 10.19 9.91 10.03
N ALA A 29 11.32 10.20 9.38
CA ALA A 29 12.63 9.78 9.89
C ALA A 29 13.07 10.55 11.14
N GLY A 30 12.46 11.72 11.39
CA GLY A 30 12.71 12.58 12.54
C GLY A 30 11.76 13.78 12.56
N PRO A 31 11.86 14.66 13.57
CA PRO A 31 10.97 15.82 13.71
C PRO A 31 11.21 16.93 12.68
N ASP A 32 12.44 17.05 12.17
CA ASP A 32 12.88 18.18 11.33
C ASP A 32 12.97 17.83 9.83
N VAL A 33 12.31 16.75 9.40
CA VAL A 33 12.38 16.30 7.99
C VAL A 33 11.58 17.21 7.07
N ASP A 34 12.08 17.43 5.84
CA ASP A 34 11.40 18.23 4.83
C ASP A 34 10.28 17.46 4.12
N LEU A 35 9.18 17.22 4.85
CA LEU A 35 7.96 16.64 4.29
C LEU A 35 7.32 17.54 3.23
N PRO A 36 7.12 18.86 3.46
CA PRO A 36 6.46 19.72 2.47
C PRO A 36 7.22 19.80 1.14
N GLY A 37 8.55 19.90 1.18
CA GLY A 37 9.38 19.97 -0.02
C GLY A 37 9.46 18.65 -0.80
N THR A 38 9.19 17.51 -0.15
CA THR A 38 9.25 16.19 -0.79
C THR A 38 7.88 15.66 -1.22
N LEU A 39 6.80 16.22 -0.68
CA LEU A 39 5.43 15.78 -0.95
C LEU A 39 5.03 15.82 -2.44
N PRO A 40 5.34 16.85 -3.24
CA PRO A 40 4.94 16.88 -4.65
C PRO A 40 5.53 15.73 -5.46
N ASP A 41 6.82 15.44 -5.28
CA ASP A 41 7.51 14.36 -6.00
C ASP A 41 6.98 12.99 -5.55
N HIS A 42 6.71 12.84 -4.26
CA HIS A 42 6.08 11.63 -3.71
C HIS A 42 4.70 11.37 -4.32
N LEU A 43 3.83 12.38 -4.37
CA LEU A 43 2.50 12.23 -4.97
C LEU A 43 2.57 11.93 -6.47
N ALA A 44 3.49 12.56 -7.20
CA ALA A 44 3.73 12.26 -8.61
C ALA A 44 4.21 10.81 -8.81
N TYR A 45 5.09 10.33 -7.94
CA TYR A 45 5.56 8.94 -7.95
C TYR A 45 4.42 7.96 -7.68
N GLN A 46 3.59 8.21 -6.66
CA GLN A 46 2.44 7.38 -6.33
C GLN A 46 1.41 7.33 -7.47
N ALA A 47 1.07 8.47 -8.07
CA ALA A 47 0.14 8.53 -9.20
C ALA A 47 0.66 7.74 -10.41
N ARG A 48 1.97 7.80 -10.68
CA ARG A 48 2.59 6.97 -11.73
C ARG A 48 2.46 5.49 -11.42
N LEU A 49 2.77 5.05 -10.19
CA LEU A 49 2.65 3.65 -9.81
C LEU A 49 1.20 3.15 -9.83
N GLU A 50 0.24 4.00 -9.50
CA GLU A 50 -1.19 3.71 -9.63
C GLU A 50 -1.56 3.46 -11.09
N ALA A 51 -1.18 4.37 -11.99
CA ALA A 51 -1.43 4.22 -13.43
C ALA A 51 -0.75 2.97 -14.04
N GLU A 52 0.42 2.59 -13.52
CA GLU A 52 1.14 1.36 -13.89
C GLU A 52 0.54 0.09 -13.28
N GLY A 53 -0.47 0.20 -12.40
CA GLY A 53 -1.06 -0.94 -11.69
C GLY A 53 -0.14 -1.57 -10.65
N LYS A 54 0.89 -0.84 -10.18
CA LYS A 54 1.83 -1.29 -9.15
C LYS A 54 1.44 -0.80 -7.75
N LEU A 55 0.73 0.32 -7.66
CA LEU A 55 0.13 0.77 -6.40
C LEU A 55 -1.29 0.20 -6.27
N ALA A 56 -1.57 -0.49 -5.16
CA ALA A 56 -2.92 -0.94 -4.83
C ALA A 56 -3.67 0.10 -4.00
N PHE A 57 -3.05 0.61 -2.95
CA PHE A 57 -3.62 1.62 -2.04
C PHE A 57 -2.50 2.43 -1.40
N ALA A 58 -2.76 3.70 -1.07
CA ALA A 58 -1.88 4.48 -0.21
C ALA A 58 -2.65 5.55 0.56
N GLY A 59 -2.16 5.91 1.74
CA GLY A 59 -2.71 7.01 2.50
C GLY A 59 -2.11 7.15 3.90
N PRO A 60 -2.48 8.22 4.62
CA PRO A 60 -2.12 8.39 6.01
C PRO A 60 -2.88 7.42 6.92
N VAL A 61 -2.33 7.18 8.12
CA VAL A 61 -3.00 6.45 9.21
C VAL A 61 -3.12 7.37 10.43
N SER A 62 -4.23 7.26 11.15
CA SER A 62 -4.42 7.93 12.44
C SER A 62 -3.61 7.25 13.54
N ASP A 63 -3.53 7.88 14.71
CA ASP A 63 -3.16 7.20 15.94
C ASP A 63 -4.22 6.16 16.36
N ALA A 64 -3.94 5.45 17.46
CA ALA A 64 -4.84 4.42 17.99
C ALA A 64 -6.18 4.96 18.53
N SER A 65 -6.29 6.27 18.78
CA SER A 65 -7.57 6.89 19.15
C SER A 65 -8.46 7.13 17.93
N GLY A 66 -7.86 7.27 16.75
CA GLY A 66 -8.56 7.65 15.53
C GLY A 66 -8.71 9.17 15.35
N GLU A 67 -8.29 9.98 16.33
CA GLU A 67 -8.54 11.43 16.33
C GLU A 67 -7.37 12.23 15.74
N ASN A 68 -6.13 11.74 15.88
CA ASN A 68 -4.95 12.51 15.51
C ASN A 68 -4.11 11.86 14.41
N MET A 69 -3.44 12.70 13.64
CA MET A 69 -2.41 12.31 12.69
C MET A 69 -1.05 12.23 13.39
N THR A 70 -0.34 11.12 13.20
CA THR A 70 1.04 10.93 13.71
C THR A 70 2.09 11.16 12.62
N GLY A 71 1.64 11.39 11.39
CA GLY A 71 2.49 11.38 10.22
C GLY A 71 2.81 9.98 9.70
N GLU A 72 2.32 8.89 10.32
CA GLU A 72 2.41 7.53 9.77
C GLU A 72 1.59 7.41 8.48
N GLY A 73 2.07 6.59 7.56
CA GLY A 73 1.39 6.26 6.31
C GLY A 73 1.47 4.77 6.02
N MET A 74 0.53 4.30 5.21
CA MET A 74 0.48 2.95 4.69
C MET A 74 0.47 2.99 3.17
N ILE A 75 1.30 2.16 2.55
CA ILE A 75 1.37 1.99 1.10
C ILE A 75 1.28 0.49 0.81
N ILE A 76 0.40 0.10 -0.11
CA ILE A 76 0.18 -1.28 -0.52
C ILE A 76 0.59 -1.45 -1.98
N TYR A 77 1.59 -2.28 -2.25
CA TYR A 77 2.09 -2.55 -3.60
C TYR A 77 1.58 -3.88 -4.16
N ARG A 78 1.44 -3.92 -5.49
CA ARG A 78 1.40 -5.11 -6.34
C ARG A 78 2.80 -5.31 -6.91
N ALA A 79 3.41 -6.45 -6.59
CA ALA A 79 4.75 -6.81 -7.07
C ALA A 79 4.87 -8.34 -7.22
N ALA A 80 5.83 -8.80 -8.00
CA ALA A 80 6.11 -10.22 -8.18
C ALA A 80 6.91 -10.82 -7.01
N SER A 81 7.65 -9.99 -6.26
CA SER A 81 8.48 -10.44 -5.15
C SER A 81 8.65 -9.39 -4.06
N LEU A 82 9.26 -9.79 -2.92
CA LEU A 82 9.55 -8.87 -1.84
C LEU A 82 10.64 -7.87 -2.24
N GLU A 83 11.58 -8.32 -3.06
CA GLU A 83 12.68 -7.54 -3.61
C GLU A 83 12.17 -6.47 -4.59
N GLU A 84 11.19 -6.80 -5.43
CA GLU A 84 10.55 -5.79 -6.30
C GLU A 84 9.73 -4.79 -5.48
N ALA A 85 8.97 -5.24 -4.48
CA ALA A 85 8.25 -4.35 -3.60
C ALA A 85 9.19 -3.42 -2.80
N ASP A 86 10.35 -3.93 -2.40
CA ASP A 86 11.38 -3.13 -1.72
C ASP A 86 11.99 -2.09 -2.66
N ALA A 87 12.28 -2.46 -3.91
CA ALA A 87 12.73 -1.51 -4.92
C ALA A 87 11.71 -0.39 -5.16
N LEU A 88 10.40 -0.71 -5.19
CA LEU A 88 9.33 0.29 -5.30
C LEU A 88 9.26 1.20 -4.07
N ALA A 89 9.38 0.64 -2.87
CA ALA A 89 9.40 1.40 -1.63
C ALA A 89 10.62 2.32 -1.55
N ALA A 90 11.82 1.79 -1.78
CA ALA A 90 13.08 2.52 -1.71
C ALA A 90 13.18 3.67 -2.72
N ALA A 91 12.53 3.53 -3.90
CA ALA A 91 12.52 4.55 -4.94
C ALA A 91 11.49 5.68 -4.71
N ASP A 92 10.61 5.56 -3.72
CA ASP A 92 9.73 6.66 -3.33
C ASP A 92 10.57 7.86 -2.86
N PRO A 93 10.33 9.09 -3.37
CA PRO A 93 11.09 10.28 -2.99
C PRO A 93 11.17 10.54 -1.49
N MET A 94 10.15 10.19 -0.71
CA MET A 94 10.19 10.34 0.75
C MET A 94 11.14 9.32 1.40
N HIS A 95 11.32 8.14 0.82
CA HIS A 95 12.25 7.13 1.33
C HIS A 95 13.67 7.36 0.80
N SER A 96 13.83 7.58 -0.51
CA SER A 96 15.15 7.73 -1.14
C SER A 96 15.90 8.98 -0.66
N ARG A 97 15.17 10.02 -0.22
CA ARG A 97 15.75 11.25 0.36
C ARG A 97 15.89 11.17 1.89
N GLY A 98 15.53 10.06 2.52
CA GLY A 98 15.61 9.88 3.97
C GLY A 98 14.62 10.72 4.78
N VAL A 99 13.56 11.25 4.16
CA VAL A 99 12.49 12.01 4.84
C VAL A 99 11.63 11.07 5.68
N ARG A 100 11.47 9.82 5.22
CA ARG A 100 10.73 8.76 5.89
C ARG A 100 11.54 7.47 5.93
N THR A 101 11.29 6.67 6.96
CA THR A 101 11.75 5.28 7.05
C THR A 101 10.56 4.35 6.95
N TYR A 102 10.79 3.10 6.55
CA TYR A 102 9.71 2.15 6.34
C TYR A 102 10.05 0.73 6.77
N SER A 103 8.99 -0.05 7.01
CA SER A 103 9.04 -1.51 7.10
C SER A 103 8.17 -2.11 5.99
N LEU A 104 8.58 -3.24 5.45
CA LEU A 104 7.92 -3.90 4.32
C LEU A 104 7.62 -5.36 4.66
N ARG A 105 6.39 -5.80 4.40
CA ARG A 105 5.94 -7.18 4.66
C ARG A 105 5.02 -7.67 3.54
N ARG A 106 4.96 -8.99 3.36
CA ARG A 106 3.90 -9.62 2.56
C ARG A 106 2.59 -9.60 3.33
N TRP A 107 1.48 -9.36 2.65
CA TRP A 107 0.13 -9.39 3.19
C TRP A 107 -0.77 -10.28 2.31
N LEU A 108 -1.60 -11.12 2.93
CA LEU A 108 -2.63 -11.88 2.23
C LEU A 108 -3.99 -11.28 2.53
N ILE A 109 -4.65 -10.77 1.50
CA ILE A 109 -6.08 -10.50 1.54
C ILE A 109 -6.80 -11.83 1.36
N ASN A 110 -7.40 -12.32 2.44
CA ASN A 110 -8.11 -13.60 2.46
C ASN A 110 -9.61 -13.41 2.33
N GLU A 111 -10.15 -12.49 3.13
CA GLU A 111 -11.57 -12.15 3.16
C GLU A 111 -11.77 -10.68 2.74
N GLY A 112 -12.90 -10.41 2.08
CA GLY A 112 -13.26 -9.09 1.61
C GLY A 112 -14.29 -9.16 0.47
N SER A 113 -14.89 -8.03 0.16
CA SER A 113 -15.81 -7.86 -0.96
C SER A 113 -15.72 -6.43 -1.45
N PHE A 114 -15.92 -6.20 -2.74
CA PHE A 114 -16.14 -4.87 -3.29
C PHE A 114 -17.42 -4.88 -4.11
N SER A 115 -18.15 -3.77 -4.11
CA SER A 115 -19.33 -3.57 -4.93
C SER A 115 -18.99 -2.60 -6.06
N LEU A 116 -19.44 -2.94 -7.27
CA LEU A 116 -19.26 -2.11 -8.46
C LEU A 116 -20.62 -1.97 -9.13
N SER A 117 -21.09 -0.73 -9.26
CA SER A 117 -22.29 -0.42 -10.03
C SER A 117 -21.89 0.13 -11.40
N VAL A 118 -22.35 -0.52 -12.46
CA VAL A 118 -22.06 -0.11 -13.85
C VAL A 118 -23.36 0.24 -14.55
N GLY A 119 -23.57 1.54 -14.75
CA GLY A 119 -24.72 2.05 -15.48
C GLY A 119 -24.52 1.90 -16.98
N LEU A 120 -25.28 1.00 -17.61
CA LEU A 120 -25.10 0.69 -19.03
C LEU A 120 -25.50 1.84 -19.96
N SER A 121 -26.66 2.48 -19.70
CA SER A 121 -27.13 3.63 -20.49
C SER A 121 -26.47 4.93 -20.06
N THR A 122 -26.21 5.10 -18.77
CA THR A 122 -25.56 6.30 -18.23
C THR A 122 -24.05 6.31 -18.50
N LYS A 123 -23.47 5.15 -18.83
CA LYS A 123 -22.03 4.94 -19.01
C LYS A 123 -21.22 5.42 -17.81
N ALA A 124 -21.80 5.27 -16.63
CA ALA A 124 -21.22 5.70 -15.36
C ALA A 124 -20.77 4.48 -14.55
N VAL A 125 -19.65 4.62 -13.86
CA VAL A 125 -19.13 3.66 -12.89
C VAL A 125 -19.16 4.33 -11.53
N ASP A 126 -19.77 3.66 -10.55
CA ASP A 126 -19.84 4.12 -9.17
C ASP A 126 -19.11 3.14 -8.25
N PHE A 127 -18.30 3.70 -7.35
CA PHE A 127 -17.56 3.00 -6.30
C PHE A 127 -18.22 3.39 -4.97
N SER A 128 -19.16 2.56 -4.49
CA SER A 128 -19.88 2.75 -3.22
C SER A 128 -19.29 1.93 -2.08
#